data_AF-A0A285NL41-F1
#
_entry.id   AF-A0A285NL41-F1
#
_cell.length_a   1.000
_cell.length_b   1.000
_cell.length_c   1.000
_cell.angle_alpha   90.00
_cell.angle_beta   90.00
_cell.angle_gamma   90.00
#
_symmetry.space_group_name_H-M   'P 1'
#
loop_
_entity.id
_entity.type
_entity.pdbx_description
1 polymer ?
#
loop_
_entity_poly.entity_id
_entity_poly.type
_entity_poly.pdbx_seq_one_letter_code
_entity_poly.pdbx_strand_id
1 'polypeptide(L)'
;MEEQLNESPIPFSELLKEIDIKDKSTAYVLIEANPQDIPYIMEELAKIENVRSADVVTGIYDIIVFLEGEDQNEIGKVVIRDINGIRGVKKATTCMVVKI
;
A
#
# COMPACT_ATOMS: atom_id res chain seq x y z
N MET A 1 -16.31 16.42 36.01
CA MET A 1 -15.54 17.27 35.09
C MET A 1 -15.36 16.45 33.83
N GLU A 2 -16.23 16.66 32.85
CA GLU A 2 -16.15 15.99 31.56
C GLU A 2 -15.13 16.77 30.73
N GLU A 3 -14.00 16.13 30.39
CA GLU A 3 -13.08 16.65 29.39
C GLU A 3 -13.78 16.57 28.03
N GLN A 4 -14.33 17.69 27.58
CA GLN A 4 -14.73 17.84 26.19
C GLN A 4 -13.46 17.84 25.34
N LEU A 5 -13.13 16.68 24.77
CA LEU A 5 -12.14 16.52 23.71
C LEU A 5 -12.60 17.35 22.51
N ASN A 6 -12.02 18.53 22.38
CA ASN A 6 -12.27 19.45 21.28
C ASN A 6 -11.46 18.98 20.06
N GLU A 7 -11.86 17.86 19.46
CA GLU A 7 -11.23 17.31 18.25
C GLU A 7 -11.71 18.11 17.04
N SER A 8 -11.07 19.26 16.78
CA SER A 8 -11.22 19.92 15.49
C SER A 8 -10.69 18.97 14.40
N PRO A 9 -11.37 18.83 13.24
CA PRO A 9 -10.88 17.99 12.16
C PRO A 9 -9.47 18.44 11.77
N ILE A 10 -8.56 17.47 11.67
CA ILE A 10 -7.18 17.71 11.22
C ILE A 10 -7.25 18.43 9.86
N PRO A 11 -6.63 19.61 9.72
CA PRO A 11 -6.56 20.30 8.45
C PRO A 11 -6.01 19.39 7.35
N PHE A 12 -6.57 19.45 6.15
CA PHE A 12 -6.11 18.64 5.02
C PHE A 12 -4.60 18.80 4.74
N SER A 13 -4.06 20.01 4.98
CA SER A 13 -2.64 20.31 4.88
C SER A 13 -1.75 19.55 5.88
N GLU A 14 -2.30 19.10 7.00
CA GLU A 14 -1.60 18.28 7.99
C GLU A 14 -1.62 16.79 7.62
N LEU A 15 -2.65 16.32 6.91
CA LEU A 15 -2.68 14.97 6.32
C LEU A 15 -1.62 14.79 5.23
N LEU A 16 -1.18 15.89 4.61
CA LEU A 16 -0.20 15.90 3.52
C LEU A 16 1.25 16.03 4.01
N LYS A 17 1.51 16.21 5.31
CA LYS A 17 2.87 16.47 5.80
C LYS A 17 3.66 15.18 5.99
N GLU A 18 4.89 15.24 5.47
CA GLU A 18 5.97 14.26 5.55
C GLU A 18 5.74 12.95 4.79
N ILE A 19 5.52 13.05 3.48
CA ILE A 19 6.29 12.16 2.61
C ILE A 19 7.46 12.99 2.07
N ASP A 20 8.61 12.93 2.74
CA ASP A 20 9.89 13.46 2.24
C ASP A 20 10.34 12.60 1.06
N ILE A 21 9.62 12.73 -0.05
CA ILE A 21 9.94 12.06 -1.29
C ILE A 21 10.75 13.03 -2.12
N LYS A 22 12.06 13.05 -1.90
CA LYS A 22 12.99 13.37 -2.98
C LYS A 22 12.82 12.28 -4.05
N ASP A 23 12.14 12.65 -5.14
CA ASP A 23 12.19 12.00 -6.46
C ASP A 23 11.66 10.56 -6.62
N LYS A 24 10.85 10.03 -5.70
CA LYS A 24 10.22 8.71 -5.82
C LYS A 24 8.71 8.76 -6.08
N SER A 25 8.21 7.79 -6.82
CA SER A 25 6.78 7.53 -7.00
C SER A 25 6.28 6.59 -5.90
N THR A 26 5.02 6.77 -5.48
CA THR A 26 4.38 5.89 -4.50
C THR A 26 3.03 5.41 -5.01
N ALA A 27 2.61 4.23 -4.53
CA ALA A 27 1.34 3.64 -4.90
C ALA A 27 0.77 2.78 -3.76
N TYR A 28 -0.55 2.64 -3.74
CA TYR A 28 -1.21 1.56 -3.01
C TYR A 28 -1.53 0.42 -3.97
N VAL A 29 -1.35 -0.81 -3.53
CA VAL A 29 -1.75 -2.00 -4.28
C VAL A 29 -2.77 -2.77 -3.47
N LEU A 30 -3.97 -2.90 -4.03
CA LEU A 30 -5.10 -3.57 -3.42
C LEU A 30 -5.16 -4.99 -3.99
N ILE A 31 -4.97 -5.99 -3.12
CA ILE A 31 -4.83 -7.39 -3.52
C ILE A 31 -6.08 -8.17 -3.12
N GLU A 32 -6.64 -8.87 -4.10
CA GLU A 32 -7.58 -9.98 -3.88
C GLU A 32 -6.78 -11.29 -3.87
N ALA A 33 -6.94 -12.10 -2.82
CA ALA A 33 -6.13 -13.27 -2.55
C ALA A 33 -6.96 -14.54 -2.34
N ASN A 34 -6.29 -15.69 -2.37
CA ASN A 34 -6.79 -16.92 -1.78
C ASN A 34 -6.57 -16.85 -0.25
N PRO A 35 -7.61 -17.00 0.58
CA PRO A 35 -7.48 -16.88 2.04
C PRO A 35 -6.42 -17.81 2.65
N GLN A 36 -6.30 -19.04 2.14
CA GLN A 36 -5.32 -20.02 2.61
C GLN A 36 -3.86 -19.66 2.31
N ASP A 37 -3.63 -18.77 1.33
CA ASP A 37 -2.31 -18.36 0.87
C ASP A 37 -1.87 -17.03 1.50
N ILE A 38 -2.74 -16.32 2.23
CA ILE A 38 -2.43 -15.00 2.83
C ILE A 38 -1.13 -15.01 3.66
N PRO A 39 -0.88 -15.97 4.58
CA PRO A 39 0.37 -15.99 5.33
C PRO A 39 1.60 -16.06 4.42
N TYR A 40 1.55 -16.89 3.38
CA TYR A 40 2.61 -17.01 2.38
C TYR A 40 2.78 -15.72 1.56
N ILE A 41 1.67 -15.09 1.15
CA ILE A 41 1.72 -13.82 0.41
C ILE A 41 2.41 -12.74 1.25
N MET A 42 2.10 -12.64 2.54
CA MET A 42 2.74 -11.67 3.44
C MET A 42 4.24 -11.92 3.58
N GLU A 43 4.68 -13.18 3.66
CA GLU A 43 6.11 -13.53 3.69
C GLU A 43 6.83 -13.15 2.40
N GLU A 44 6.20 -13.35 1.24
CA GLU A 44 6.78 -12.95 -0.05
C GLU A 44 6.81 -11.43 -0.22
N LEU A 45 5.74 -10.73 0.15
CA LEU A 45 5.68 -9.26 0.12
C LEU A 45 6.77 -8.64 0.99
N ALA A 46 7.08 -9.23 2.15
CA ALA A 46 8.13 -8.75 3.04
C ALA A 46 9.55 -8.85 2.45
N LYS A 47 9.75 -9.63 1.37
CA LYS A 47 11.04 -9.77 0.68
C LYS A 47 11.22 -8.77 -0.46
N ILE A 48 10.15 -8.08 -0.86
CA ILE A 48 10.18 -7.11 -1.96
C ILE A 48 10.64 -5.76 -1.41
N GLU A 49 11.80 -5.27 -1.87
CA GLU A 49 12.43 -4.03 -1.39
C GLU A 49 11.51 -2.80 -1.50
N ASN A 50 10.70 -2.74 -2.55
CA ASN A 50 9.77 -1.65 -2.82
C ASN A 50 8.54 -1.63 -1.88
N VAL A 51 8.28 -2.71 -1.12
CA VAL A 51 7.17 -2.78 -0.17
C VAL A 51 7.54 -2.05 1.12
N ARG A 52 6.82 -0.97 1.42
CA ARG A 52 6.98 -0.19 2.65
C ARG A 52 6.07 -0.67 3.77
N SER A 53 4.86 -1.08 3.44
CA SER A 53 3.96 -1.76 4.36
C SER A 53 3.02 -2.68 3.60
N ALA A 54 2.51 -3.69 4.29
CA ALA A 54 1.43 -4.55 3.82
C ALA A 54 0.56 -4.93 5.01
N ASP A 55 -0.75 -4.73 4.88
CA ASP A 55 -1.72 -4.99 5.94
C ASP A 55 -2.81 -5.91 5.41
N VAL A 56 -3.12 -6.96 6.17
CA VAL A 56 -4.31 -7.79 5.92
C VAL A 56 -5.52 -7.02 6.44
N VAL A 57 -6.51 -6.80 5.57
CA VAL A 57 -7.67 -5.95 5.88
C VAL A 57 -8.98 -6.72 5.76
N THR A 58 -9.99 -6.27 6.50
CA THR A 58 -11.36 -6.78 6.36
C THR A 58 -12.13 -5.88 5.39
N GLY A 59 -12.04 -6.15 4.10
CA GLY A 59 -12.69 -5.36 3.05
C GLY A 59 -13.06 -6.18 1.81
N ILE A 60 -13.33 -5.49 0.70
CA ILE A 60 -13.49 -6.13 -0.62
C ILE A 60 -12.17 -6.67 -1.18
N TYR A 61 -11.06 -6.24 -0.58
CA TYR A 61 -9.70 -6.73 -0.80
C TYR A 61 -9.22 -7.40 0.49
N ASP A 62 -8.24 -8.30 0.35
CA ASP A 62 -7.68 -9.05 1.46
C ASP A 62 -6.42 -8.39 2.02
N ILE A 63 -5.61 -7.73 1.16
CA ILE A 63 -4.34 -7.10 1.53
C ILE A 63 -4.22 -5.73 0.87
N ILE A 64 -3.75 -4.74 1.61
CA ILE A 64 -3.36 -3.42 1.09
C ILE A 64 -1.85 -3.26 1.27
N VAL A 65 -1.16 -2.94 0.19
CA VAL A 65 0.29 -2.76 0.16
C VAL A 65 0.63 -1.32 -0.18
N PHE A 66 1.54 -0.70 0.56
CA PHE A 66 2.12 0.59 0.21
C PHE A 66 3.48 0.36 -0.46
N LEU A 67 3.63 0.85 -1.69
CA LEU A 67 4.83 0.73 -2.52
C LEU A 67 5.52 2.07 -2.72
N GLU A 68 6.84 2.00 -2.84
CA GLU A 68 7.72 3.10 -3.24
C GLU A 68 8.68 2.62 -4.33
N GLY A 69 8.87 3.43 -5.38
CA GLY A 69 9.85 3.21 -6.44
C GLY A 69 10.38 4.52 -7.00
N GLU A 70 11.45 4.50 -7.76
CA GLU A 70 12.03 5.67 -8.44
C GLU A 70 11.02 6.34 -9.36
N ASP A 71 10.26 5.56 -10.13
CA ASP A 71 9.22 6.07 -11.03
C ASP A 71 8.01 5.13 -11.13
N GLN A 72 7.00 5.57 -11.89
CA GLN A 72 5.81 4.77 -12.16
C GLN A 72 6.12 3.47 -12.93
N ASN A 73 7.18 3.46 -13.75
CA ASN A 73 7.56 2.27 -14.52
C ASN A 73 8.15 1.20 -13.62
N GLU A 74 8.95 1.57 -12.62
CA GLU A 74 9.49 0.65 -11.63
C GLU A 74 8.36 0.01 -10.82
N ILE A 75 7.43 0.81 -10.30
CA ILE A 75 6.25 0.28 -9.59
C ILE A 75 5.48 -0.69 -10.48
N GLY A 76 5.23 -0.32 -11.74
CA GLY A 76 4.57 -1.20 -12.70
C GLY A 76 5.30 -2.53 -12.90
N LYS A 77 6.64 -2.51 -12.98
CA LYS A 77 7.46 -3.73 -13.09
C LYS A 77 7.35 -4.59 -11.82
N VAL A 78 7.47 -4.00 -10.64
CA VAL A 78 7.36 -4.70 -9.35
C VAL A 78 5.99 -5.38 -9.23
N VAL A 79 4.92 -4.67 -9.55
CA VAL A 79 3.56 -5.25 -9.46
C VAL A 79 3.40 -6.42 -10.44
N ILE A 80 3.83 -6.25 -11.69
CA ILE A 80 3.66 -7.28 -12.73
C ILE A 80 4.54 -8.51 -12.46
N ARG A 81 5.80 -8.31 -12.06
CA ARG A 81 6.77 -9.39 -11.89
C ARG A 81 6.71 -10.02 -10.52
N ASP A 82 6.69 -9.20 -9.48
CA ASP A 82 6.97 -9.64 -8.12
C ASP A 82 5.68 -9.85 -7.33
N ILE A 83 4.64 -9.00 -7.49
CA ILE A 83 3.38 -9.15 -6.74
C ILE A 83 2.41 -10.11 -7.43
N ASN A 84 2.10 -9.90 -8.71
CA ASN A 84 1.18 -10.77 -9.46
C ASN A 84 1.71 -12.20 -9.62
N GLY A 85 3.02 -12.40 -9.53
CA GLY A 85 3.66 -13.72 -9.56
C GLY A 85 3.51 -14.52 -8.28
N ILE A 86 3.12 -13.89 -7.16
CA ILE A 86 2.99 -14.58 -5.88
C ILE A 86 1.81 -15.55 -5.94
N ARG A 87 2.10 -16.82 -5.62
CA ARG A 87 1.09 -17.85 -5.49
C ARG A 87 -0.01 -17.40 -4.51
N GLY A 88 -1.25 -17.40 -4.97
CA GLY A 88 -2.42 -17.04 -4.18
C GLY A 88 -2.92 -15.62 -4.42
N VAL A 89 -2.16 -14.77 -5.12
CA VAL A 89 -2.66 -13.48 -5.61
C VAL A 89 -3.58 -13.73 -6.81
N LYS A 90 -4.86 -13.32 -6.70
CA LYS A 90 -5.83 -13.43 -7.79
C LYS A 90 -5.83 -12.20 -8.67
N LYS A 91 -5.72 -11.03 -8.03
CA LYS A 91 -5.77 -9.74 -8.70
C LYS A 91 -5.09 -8.69 -7.83
N ALA A 92 -4.31 -7.82 -8.47
CA ALA A 92 -3.72 -6.64 -7.86
C ALA A 92 -4.20 -5.40 -8.61
N THR A 93 -4.74 -4.43 -7.89
CA THR A 93 -5.15 -3.13 -8.43
C THR A 93 -4.20 -2.05 -7.93
N THR A 94 -3.44 -1.43 -8.83
CA THR A 94 -2.46 -0.38 -8.49
C THR A 94 -3.10 1.00 -8.51
N CYS A 95 -3.00 1.72 -7.40
CA CYS A 95 -3.47 3.07 -7.20
C CYS A 95 -2.27 4.00 -7.03
N MET A 96 -1.86 4.66 -8.11
CA MET A 96 -0.79 5.66 -8.07
C MET A 96 -1.17 6.84 -7.16
N VAL A 97 -0.27 7.23 -6.26
CA VAL A 97 -0.46 8.42 -5.43
C VAL A 97 -0.18 9.65 -6.28
N VAL A 98 -1.16 10.56 -6.34
CA VAL A 98 -1.05 11.85 -7.03
C VAL A 98 -0.95 12.97 -6.00
N LYS A 99 -0.01 13.89 -6.22
CA LYS A 99 0.10 15.12 -5.42
C LYS A 99 -0.97 16.11 -5.87
N ILE A 100 -1.66 16.73 -4.93
CA ILE A 100 -2.66 17.78 -5.16
C ILE A 100 -2.26 19.09 -4.49
#